data_AF-A0A7C5X203-F1
#
_entry.id   AF-A0A7C5X203-F1
#
_cell.length_a   1.000
_cell.length_b   1.000
_cell.length_c   1.000
_cell.angle_alpha   90.00
_cell.angle_beta   90.00
_cell.angle_gamma   90.00
#
_symmetry.space_group_name_H-M   'P 1'
#
loop_
_entity.id
_entity.type
_entity.pdbx_description
1 polymer ?
#
loop_
_entity_poly.entity_id
_entity_poly.type
_entity_poly.pdbx_seq_one_letter_code
_entity_poly.pdbx_strand_id
1 'polypeptide(L)'
;MKNHVAFLALLVLLISITLTGAIGVQASGVKPSIKEARKHAEETLLSLEGIAGVSHRENPPRIIVYLEHEKYKDMVPDEILGYKTEVIVIGKIKALSLLQLEEAKPLAYTYPSPVDRTGRVRPLVGGVSLGVPEDAFGGKMAGTLGLIVEGADGDVYILTNAHVIAMNSKARFLPIGTAVLQPGTYDDGTIQDKVGELCKYIKITFGPKGKNYADAAIAKVTIGDYLIGEVLGSDNQNTYTISGVTEVNVGDLVRKSGRTTGVTENTVTDVNATVKVWYSQSKWAVFYDQILVKQPFLDSGDSGSPVDKDGKFVGLAFAGSSSVAVVCKAKYIINGLGIRI
;
A
#
# COMPACT_ATOMS: atom_id res chain seq x y z
N MET A 1 -51.14 -8.63 20.58
CA MET A 1 -49.78 -8.70 20.01
C MET A 1 -48.76 -8.64 21.14
N LYS A 2 -48.02 -9.74 21.35
CA LYS A 2 -46.67 -9.92 21.92
C LYS A 2 -46.26 -9.24 23.25
N ASN A 3 -46.17 -10.10 24.28
CA ASN A 3 -45.03 -10.47 25.14
C ASN A 3 -44.04 -9.42 25.73
N HIS A 4 -43.85 -9.60 27.05
CA HIS A 4 -42.72 -9.33 27.94
C HIS A 4 -41.30 -9.49 27.36
N VAL A 5 -40.33 -8.69 27.86
CA VAL A 5 -39.13 -9.11 28.67
C VAL A 5 -38.60 -7.88 29.43
N ALA A 6 -38.09 -8.12 30.65
CA ALA A 6 -37.66 -7.18 31.66
C ALA A 6 -36.13 -6.95 31.71
N PHE A 7 -35.70 -6.12 32.68
CA PHE A 7 -34.33 -5.93 33.24
C PHE A 7 -33.38 -5.07 32.38
N LEU A 8 -32.59 -4.10 32.89
CA LEU A 8 -31.93 -3.93 34.19
C LEU A 8 -31.46 -2.45 34.26
N ALA A 9 -31.61 -1.74 35.37
CA ALA A 9 -30.77 -0.57 35.65
C ALA A 9 -30.54 -0.41 37.14
N LEU A 10 -29.26 -0.56 37.48
CA LEU A 10 -28.67 -0.86 38.77
C LEU A 10 -28.46 0.42 39.59
N LEU A 11 -28.79 0.28 40.87
CA LEU A 11 -28.49 1.12 42.03
C LEU A 11 -26.98 1.39 42.21
N VAL A 12 -26.52 2.65 42.34
CA VAL A 12 -25.33 3.07 43.13
C VAL A 12 -25.47 4.57 43.47
N LEU A 13 -25.89 4.93 44.68
CA LEU A 13 -25.11 5.29 45.88
C LEU A 13 -24.43 6.67 45.84
N LEU A 14 -24.89 7.55 46.74
CA LEU A 14 -24.30 8.83 47.11
C LEU A 14 -22.83 8.70 47.51
N ILE A 15 -22.00 9.64 47.05
CA ILE A 15 -20.82 10.08 47.81
C ILE A 15 -20.95 11.59 48.00
N SER A 16 -21.32 11.98 49.21
CA SER A 16 -21.11 13.31 49.76
C SER A 16 -19.62 13.54 50.00
N ILE A 17 -19.02 14.50 49.30
CA ILE A 17 -17.79 15.14 49.75
C ILE A 17 -18.18 16.54 50.23
N THR A 18 -18.30 16.64 51.54
CA THR A 18 -18.35 17.88 52.30
C THR A 18 -17.12 18.73 52.01
N LEU A 19 -17.35 19.95 51.51
CA LEU A 19 -16.40 21.05 51.56
C LEU A 19 -16.10 21.37 53.04
N THR A 20 -14.87 21.09 53.49
CA THR A 20 -14.27 21.79 54.63
C THR A 20 -12.84 22.14 54.28
N GLY A 21 -12.61 23.42 54.03
CA GLY A 21 -11.32 23.98 53.64
C GLY A 21 -11.50 25.41 53.17
N ALA A 22 -11.97 26.26 54.08
CA ALA A 22 -12.11 27.68 53.86
C ALA A 22 -10.74 28.31 53.55
N ILE A 23 -10.60 28.89 52.36
CA ILE A 23 -9.90 30.15 52.16
C ILE A 23 -10.84 30.99 51.29
N GLY A 24 -11.41 32.04 51.89
CA GLY A 24 -12.49 32.80 51.31
C GLY A 24 -12.07 33.63 50.10
N VAL A 25 -13.03 33.82 49.19
CA VAL A 25 -13.22 35.11 48.53
C VAL A 25 -14.69 35.47 48.63
N GLN A 26 -14.88 36.62 49.27
CA GLN A 26 -16.08 37.39 49.46
C GLN A 26 -16.81 37.58 48.12
N ALA A 27 -18.12 37.31 48.08
CA ALA A 27 -18.98 37.73 46.98
C ALA A 27 -19.06 39.26 46.97
N SER A 28 -18.11 39.90 46.28
CA SER A 28 -18.21 41.29 45.90
C SER A 28 -19.12 41.38 44.67
N GLY A 29 -20.04 42.34 44.63
CA GLY A 29 -20.84 42.66 43.44
C GLY A 29 -20.03 43.22 42.26
N VAL A 30 -18.75 42.86 42.17
CA VAL A 30 -17.81 43.25 41.13
C VAL A 30 -17.81 42.16 40.08
N LYS A 31 -18.14 42.53 38.84
CA LYS A 31 -18.04 41.63 37.69
C LYS A 31 -16.63 41.02 37.66
N PRO A 32 -16.47 39.69 37.63
CA PRO A 32 -15.17 39.06 37.52
C PRO A 32 -14.38 39.64 36.35
N SER A 33 -13.07 39.69 36.46
CA SER A 33 -12.22 40.06 35.33
C SER A 33 -12.46 39.10 34.16
N ILE A 34 -12.24 39.57 32.93
CA ILE A 34 -12.41 38.74 31.75
C ILE A 34 -11.49 37.51 31.74
N LYS A 35 -10.34 37.58 32.44
CA LYS A 35 -9.41 36.47 32.62
C LYS A 35 -9.98 35.41 33.56
N GLU A 36 -10.68 35.81 34.62
CA GLU A 36 -11.41 34.88 35.51
C GLU A 36 -12.59 34.24 34.77
N ALA A 37 -13.31 35.00 33.95
CA ALA A 37 -14.36 34.47 33.08
C ALA A 37 -13.83 33.47 32.05
N ARG A 38 -12.67 33.74 31.43
CA ARG A 38 -11.98 32.81 30.52
C ARG A 38 -11.59 31.53 31.24
N LYS A 39 -11.00 31.64 32.44
CA LYS A 39 -10.59 30.47 33.22
C LYS A 39 -11.79 29.60 33.60
N HIS A 40 -12.89 30.21 34.02
CA HIS A 40 -14.13 29.48 34.29
C HIS A 40 -14.67 28.78 33.03
N ALA A 41 -14.63 29.45 31.87
CA ALA A 41 -15.00 28.84 30.59
C ALA A 41 -14.08 27.67 30.19
N GLU A 42 -12.76 27.79 30.42
CA GLU A 42 -11.81 26.70 30.19
C GLU A 42 -12.15 25.47 31.05
N GLU A 43 -12.42 25.67 32.35
CA GLU A 43 -12.74 24.61 33.31
C GLU A 43 -14.08 23.93 33.05
N THR A 44 -15.06 24.66 32.52
CA THR A 44 -16.44 24.16 32.33
C THR A 44 -16.72 23.64 30.92
N LEU A 45 -16.05 24.19 29.89
CA LEU A 45 -16.37 23.88 28.50
C LEU A 45 -15.36 22.94 27.83
N LEU A 46 -14.05 23.01 28.13
CA LEU A 46 -13.04 22.27 27.35
C LEU A 46 -13.17 20.73 27.47
N SER A 47 -13.82 20.22 28.52
CA SER A 47 -14.09 18.80 28.67
C SER A 47 -15.32 18.32 27.88
N LEU A 48 -16.11 19.24 27.33
CA LEU A 48 -17.32 18.89 26.60
C LEU A 48 -16.98 18.53 25.15
N GLU A 49 -17.66 17.50 24.64
CA GLU A 49 -17.54 17.11 23.23
C GLU A 49 -17.94 18.29 22.32
N GLY A 50 -17.15 18.55 21.28
CA GLY A 50 -17.44 19.62 20.31
C GLY A 50 -16.80 20.96 20.61
N ILE A 51 -16.17 21.15 21.78
CA ILE A 51 -15.40 22.36 22.11
C ILE A 51 -13.95 22.19 21.68
N ALA A 52 -13.52 22.98 20.70
CA ALA A 52 -12.16 22.97 20.16
C ALA A 52 -11.20 23.88 20.94
N GLY A 53 -11.71 24.86 21.70
CA GLY A 53 -10.89 25.78 22.48
C GLY A 53 -11.68 26.95 23.08
N VAL A 54 -11.03 27.70 23.98
CA VAL A 54 -11.59 28.89 24.63
C VAL A 54 -10.56 30.02 24.61
N SER A 55 -11.02 31.26 24.39
CA SER A 55 -10.22 32.47 24.47
C SER A 55 -11.06 33.66 24.94
N HIS A 56 -10.52 34.87 24.88
CA HIS A 56 -11.25 36.11 25.16
C HIS A 56 -10.69 37.27 24.33
N ARG A 57 -11.48 38.33 24.15
CA ARG A 57 -11.03 39.65 23.66
C ARG A 57 -11.32 40.69 24.73
N GLU A 58 -10.42 41.64 24.94
CA GLU A 58 -10.60 42.70 25.95
C GLU A 58 -11.44 43.88 25.43
N ASN A 59 -11.51 44.11 24.11
CA ASN A 59 -12.21 45.25 23.52
C ASN A 59 -13.02 44.93 22.24
N PRO A 60 -14.37 45.02 22.27
CA PRO A 60 -15.19 45.01 23.48
C PRO A 60 -15.09 43.64 24.17
N PRO A 61 -15.23 43.60 25.52
CA PRO A 61 -14.90 42.43 26.32
C PRO A 61 -15.88 41.27 26.09
N ARG A 62 -15.37 40.11 25.69
CA ARG A 62 -16.14 38.89 25.40
C ARG A 62 -15.32 37.61 25.47
N ILE A 63 -15.98 36.49 25.76
CA ILE A 63 -15.37 35.15 25.72
C ILE A 63 -15.54 34.58 24.32
N ILE A 64 -14.50 33.93 23.79
CA ILE A 64 -14.56 33.24 22.50
C ILE A 64 -14.58 31.74 22.77
N VAL A 65 -15.52 31.04 22.16
CA VAL A 65 -15.59 29.58 22.21
C VAL A 65 -15.41 29.05 20.79
N TYR A 66 -14.36 28.26 20.61
CA TYR A 66 -14.07 27.60 19.35
C TYR A 66 -14.78 26.25 19.29
N LEU A 67 -15.52 25.99 18.22
CA LEU A 67 -16.28 24.75 18.03
C LEU A 67 -15.70 23.87 16.94
N GLU A 68 -15.84 22.56 17.14
CA GLU A 68 -15.50 21.55 16.15
C GLU A 68 -16.52 21.49 15.00
N HIS A 69 -17.79 21.85 15.26
CA HIS A 69 -18.88 21.81 14.27
C HIS A 69 -20.06 22.70 14.72
N GLU A 70 -20.82 23.28 13.78
CA GLU A 70 -21.97 24.18 14.07
C GLU A 70 -23.06 23.50 14.93
N LYS A 71 -23.18 22.17 14.85
CA LYS A 71 -24.17 21.38 15.64
C LYS A 71 -23.99 21.51 17.16
N TYR A 72 -22.82 21.96 17.61
CA TYR A 72 -22.50 22.16 19.02
C TYR A 72 -22.72 23.61 19.47
N LYS A 73 -23.40 24.44 18.69
CA LYS A 73 -23.60 25.85 19.05
C LYS A 73 -24.52 26.03 20.25
N ASP A 74 -25.59 25.25 20.32
CA ASP A 74 -26.64 25.40 21.34
C ASP A 74 -26.17 25.00 22.75
N MET A 75 -25.00 24.37 22.90
CA MET A 75 -24.42 24.06 24.20
C MET A 75 -23.54 25.18 24.76
N VAL A 76 -23.22 26.21 23.97
CA VAL A 76 -22.45 27.36 24.42
C VAL A 76 -23.40 28.42 24.97
N PRO A 77 -23.32 28.80 26.26
CA PRO A 77 -24.14 29.88 26.81
C PRO A 77 -23.87 31.21 26.10
N ASP A 78 -24.90 32.04 25.90
CA ASP A 78 -24.75 33.38 25.30
C ASP A 78 -23.88 34.34 26.15
N GLU A 79 -23.76 34.07 27.46
CA GLU A 79 -22.89 34.80 28.39
C GLU A 79 -22.20 33.87 29.38
N ILE A 80 -20.95 34.19 29.73
CA ILE A 80 -20.17 33.52 30.78
C ILE A 80 -19.66 34.57 31.76
N LEU A 81 -20.09 34.45 33.03
CA LEU A 81 -19.79 35.40 34.11
C LEU A 81 -20.02 36.88 33.71
N GLY A 82 -21.11 37.12 32.98
CA GLY A 82 -21.55 38.44 32.51
C GLY A 82 -20.82 38.99 31.27
N TYR A 83 -19.99 38.18 30.60
CA TYR A 83 -19.39 38.53 29.30
C TYR A 83 -20.08 37.74 28.19
N LYS A 84 -20.48 38.44 27.12
CA LYS A 84 -21.03 37.78 25.92
C LYS A 84 -20.06 36.75 25.37
N THR A 85 -20.59 35.67 24.83
CA THR A 85 -19.82 34.68 24.08
C THR A 85 -19.84 34.99 22.58
N GLU A 86 -18.72 34.73 21.92
CA GLU A 86 -18.57 34.72 20.46
C GLU A 86 -18.19 33.28 20.07
N VAL A 87 -19.04 32.64 19.29
CA VAL A 87 -18.79 31.27 18.80
C VAL A 87 -18.10 31.32 17.45
N ILE A 88 -17.01 30.58 17.30
CA ILE A 88 -16.27 30.46 16.04
C ILE A 88 -16.09 28.97 15.73
N VAL A 89 -16.65 28.49 14.62
CA VAL A 89 -16.44 27.11 14.17
C VAL A 89 -15.10 27.01 13.45
N ILE A 90 -14.19 26.21 13.98
CA ILE A 90 -12.83 26.02 13.43
C ILE A 90 -12.50 24.57 13.09
N GLY A 91 -13.38 23.62 13.43
CA GLY A 91 -13.10 22.20 13.25
C GLY A 91 -12.26 21.60 14.38
N LYS A 92 -12.02 20.29 14.29
CA LYS A 92 -11.14 19.57 15.22
C LYS A 92 -9.68 19.95 14.99
N ILE A 93 -9.01 20.47 16.02
CA ILE A 93 -7.56 20.73 15.99
C ILE A 93 -6.84 19.39 16.16
N LYS A 94 -5.98 19.04 15.20
CA LYS A 94 -5.20 17.79 15.19
C LYS A 94 -3.71 18.12 15.10
N ALA A 95 -2.86 17.31 15.75
CA ALA A 95 -1.41 17.45 15.65
C ALA A 95 -0.93 17.09 14.22
N LEU A 96 -0.30 18.04 13.52
CA LEU A 96 0.08 17.89 12.11
C LEU A 96 1.10 16.76 11.86
N SER A 97 1.97 16.43 12.83
CA SER A 97 2.91 15.31 12.70
C SER A 97 2.26 13.93 12.87
N LEU A 98 1.02 13.86 13.38
CA LEU A 98 0.25 12.62 13.56
C LEU A 98 -0.87 12.47 12.51
N LEU A 99 -1.08 13.50 11.67
CA LEU A 99 -1.99 13.49 10.53
C LEU A 99 -1.39 12.87 9.25
N GLN A 100 -0.14 12.37 9.31
CA GLN A 100 0.52 11.67 8.20
C GLN A 100 0.00 10.25 7.93
N LEU A 101 -1.13 9.84 8.52
CA LEU A 101 -1.71 8.49 8.36
C LEU A 101 -3.18 8.51 7.91
N GLU A 102 -3.60 9.54 7.18
CA GLU A 102 -4.78 9.46 6.30
C GLU A 102 -4.35 9.83 4.87
N GLU A 103 -3.95 8.79 4.11
CA GLU A 103 -3.89 8.69 2.64
C GLU A 103 -3.63 9.96 1.82
N ALA A 104 -2.40 10.49 1.86
CA ALA A 104 -1.82 11.00 0.63
C ALA A 104 -1.28 9.79 -0.14
N LYS A 105 -2.03 9.28 -1.14
CA LYS A 105 -1.41 8.43 -2.17
C LYS A 105 -0.14 9.17 -2.63
N PRO A 106 1.07 8.59 -2.53
CA PRO A 106 2.23 9.25 -3.11
C PRO A 106 1.88 9.56 -4.56
N LEU A 107 2.04 10.82 -4.96
CA LEU A 107 1.77 11.21 -6.34
C LEU A 107 2.64 10.32 -7.21
N ALA A 108 1.99 9.47 -8.00
CA ALA A 108 2.66 8.60 -8.93
C ALA A 108 3.63 9.42 -9.78
N TYR A 109 4.78 8.83 -10.10
CA TYR A 109 5.83 9.49 -10.84
C TYR A 109 5.42 9.72 -12.31
N THR A 110 5.82 10.88 -12.85
CA THR A 110 5.63 11.21 -14.27
C THR A 110 7.00 11.37 -14.94
N TYR A 111 7.29 10.53 -15.92
CA TYR A 111 8.48 10.70 -16.76
C TYR A 111 8.35 11.97 -17.63
N PRO A 112 9.46 12.65 -17.96
CA PRO A 112 9.43 13.84 -18.82
C PRO A 112 8.80 13.63 -20.20
N SER A 113 8.85 12.39 -20.69
CA SER A 113 8.20 11.91 -21.91
C SER A 113 7.82 10.44 -21.75
N PRO A 114 6.90 9.90 -22.57
CA PRO A 114 6.66 8.46 -22.61
C PRO A 114 7.96 7.68 -22.83
N VAL A 115 8.16 6.63 -22.03
CA VAL A 115 9.31 5.73 -22.09
C VAL A 115 8.97 4.47 -22.88
N ASP A 116 9.99 3.82 -23.42
CA ASP A 116 9.84 2.50 -24.02
C ASP A 116 10.03 1.40 -22.96
N ARG A 117 9.05 0.49 -22.84
CA ARG A 117 9.10 -0.67 -21.94
C ARG A 117 10.24 -1.63 -22.27
N THR A 118 10.67 -1.66 -23.54
CA THR A 118 11.82 -2.47 -23.98
C THR A 118 13.14 -1.72 -23.91
N GLY A 119 13.10 -0.40 -23.76
CA GLY A 119 14.28 0.44 -23.63
C GLY A 119 14.83 0.51 -22.20
N ARG A 120 15.92 1.25 -22.06
CA ARG A 120 16.47 1.63 -20.75
C ARG A 120 15.56 2.67 -20.08
N VAL A 121 15.06 2.35 -18.87
CA VAL A 121 14.12 3.20 -18.12
C VAL A 121 14.72 3.61 -16.77
N ARG A 122 14.80 4.92 -16.54
CA ARG A 122 15.30 5.53 -15.30
C ARG A 122 14.44 6.75 -14.91
N PRO A 123 13.97 6.90 -13.66
CA PRO A 123 14.11 5.96 -12.54
C PRO A 123 13.60 4.55 -12.87
N LEU A 124 14.20 3.52 -12.29
CA LEU A 124 13.77 2.13 -12.49
C LEU A 124 12.36 1.93 -11.91
N VAL A 125 11.47 1.22 -12.62
CA VAL A 125 10.05 1.06 -12.26
C VAL A 125 9.53 -0.32 -12.65
N GLY A 126 8.43 -0.78 -12.04
CA GLY A 126 7.73 -2.00 -12.46
C GLY A 126 7.10 -1.91 -13.86
N GLY A 127 6.89 -3.05 -14.51
CA GLY A 127 6.24 -3.16 -15.82
C GLY A 127 7.15 -3.00 -17.04
N VAL A 128 8.46 -2.85 -16.84
CA VAL A 128 9.45 -2.71 -17.92
C VAL A 128 10.27 -3.99 -18.10
N SER A 129 11.03 -4.07 -19.19
CA SER A 129 11.92 -5.19 -19.51
C SER A 129 12.88 -5.50 -18.37
N LEU A 130 13.19 -6.78 -18.16
CA LEU A 130 14.20 -7.23 -17.22
C LEU A 130 14.81 -8.55 -17.70
N GLY A 131 16.08 -8.80 -17.41
CA GLY A 131 16.68 -10.09 -17.71
C GLY A 131 18.02 -10.30 -17.05
N VAL A 132 18.76 -11.28 -17.57
CA VAL A 132 20.12 -11.63 -17.15
C VAL A 132 21.05 -11.64 -18.37
N PRO A 133 22.37 -11.57 -18.16
CA PRO A 133 23.36 -11.67 -19.23
C PRO A 133 23.19 -12.91 -20.12
N GLU A 134 23.56 -12.78 -21.40
CA GLU A 134 23.37 -13.84 -22.40
C GLU A 134 24.14 -15.11 -22.07
N ASP A 135 25.34 -14.97 -21.50
CA ASP A 135 26.19 -16.07 -21.05
C ASP A 135 25.58 -16.80 -19.84
N ALA A 136 24.95 -16.06 -18.92
CA ALA A 136 24.22 -16.63 -17.80
C ALA A 136 22.96 -17.39 -18.26
N PHE A 137 22.15 -16.79 -19.15
CA PHE A 137 20.95 -17.44 -19.66
C PHE A 137 21.26 -18.57 -20.66
N GLY A 138 22.35 -18.47 -21.43
CA GLY A 138 22.60 -19.31 -22.59
C GLY A 138 21.75 -18.89 -23.80
N GLY A 139 21.73 -17.59 -24.09
CA GLY A 139 20.99 -16.93 -25.18
C GLY A 139 20.39 -15.59 -24.75
N LYS A 140 19.64 -14.93 -25.65
CA LYS A 140 18.87 -13.73 -25.33
C LYS A 140 17.60 -14.04 -24.54
N MET A 141 17.27 -13.20 -23.56
CA MET A 141 16.10 -13.34 -22.69
C MET A 141 15.59 -11.97 -22.20
N ALA A 142 14.28 -11.82 -22.13
CA ALA A 142 13.64 -10.76 -21.36
C ALA A 142 12.32 -11.26 -20.75
N GLY A 143 12.05 -10.78 -19.55
CA GLY A 143 10.74 -10.80 -18.92
C GLY A 143 10.40 -9.40 -18.42
N THR A 144 9.63 -9.32 -17.36
CA THR A 144 9.14 -8.08 -16.78
C THR A 144 9.69 -7.87 -15.37
N LEU A 145 10.13 -6.64 -15.07
CA LEU A 145 10.35 -6.16 -13.72
C LEU A 145 8.99 -6.06 -13.02
N GLY A 146 8.78 -6.83 -11.97
CA GLY A 146 7.53 -6.83 -11.22
C GLY A 146 7.36 -5.57 -10.40
N LEU A 147 8.01 -5.54 -9.24
CA LEU A 147 8.01 -4.40 -8.33
C LEU A 147 9.41 -4.16 -7.80
N ILE A 148 9.69 -2.92 -7.42
CA ILE A 148 10.79 -2.59 -6.52
C ILE A 148 10.21 -2.53 -5.12
N VAL A 149 10.79 -3.28 -4.19
CA VAL A 149 10.22 -3.55 -2.87
C VAL A 149 11.29 -3.42 -1.79
N GLU A 150 10.87 -3.08 -0.57
CA GLU A 150 11.76 -3.09 0.60
C GLU A 150 11.75 -4.48 1.26
N GLY A 151 12.94 -4.95 1.63
CA GLY A 151 13.12 -6.13 2.46
C GLY A 151 13.02 -5.82 3.94
N ALA A 152 12.82 -6.88 4.74
CA ALA A 152 12.80 -6.76 6.20
C ALA A 152 14.18 -6.38 6.80
N ASP A 153 15.25 -6.54 6.03
CA ASP A 153 16.63 -6.16 6.34
C ASP A 153 16.95 -4.70 6.03
N GLY A 154 16.00 -3.95 5.44
CA GLY A 154 16.18 -2.56 5.02
C GLY A 154 16.86 -2.41 3.65
N ASP A 155 17.16 -3.51 2.95
CA ASP A 155 17.65 -3.47 1.58
C ASP A 155 16.48 -3.32 0.58
N VAL A 156 16.79 -2.83 -0.62
CA VAL A 156 15.83 -2.68 -1.72
C VAL A 156 16.03 -3.77 -2.77
N TYR A 157 14.93 -4.36 -3.21
CA TYR A 157 14.91 -5.53 -4.08
C TYR A 157 14.06 -5.32 -5.33
N ILE A 158 14.52 -5.86 -6.45
CA ILE A 158 13.73 -6.07 -7.66
C ILE A 158 13.02 -7.42 -7.54
N LEU A 159 11.69 -7.43 -7.54
CA LEU A 159 10.85 -8.62 -7.56
C LEU A 159 10.45 -8.97 -8.99
N THR A 160 10.59 -10.24 -9.39
CA THR A 160 10.11 -10.78 -10.67
C THR A 160 9.96 -12.31 -10.57
N ASN A 161 9.69 -13.03 -11.67
CA ASN A 161 9.71 -14.49 -11.68
C ASN A 161 11.13 -15.06 -11.57
N ALA A 162 11.26 -16.24 -10.98
CA ALA A 162 12.51 -16.96 -10.91
C ALA A 162 13.01 -17.39 -12.30
N HIS A 163 12.12 -17.73 -13.24
CA HIS A 163 12.58 -18.07 -14.58
C HIS A 163 13.08 -16.88 -15.41
N VAL A 164 12.85 -15.65 -14.95
CA VAL A 164 13.34 -14.43 -15.61
C VAL A 164 14.77 -14.11 -15.17
N ILE A 165 15.09 -14.24 -13.88
CA ILE A 165 16.41 -13.84 -13.33
C ILE A 165 17.20 -14.93 -12.61
N ALA A 166 16.62 -16.09 -12.36
CA ALA A 166 17.23 -17.15 -11.56
C ALA A 166 17.36 -18.47 -12.32
N MET A 167 17.03 -18.54 -13.62
CA MET A 167 17.19 -19.73 -14.44
C MET A 167 17.83 -19.42 -15.79
N ASN A 168 18.55 -20.41 -16.32
CA ASN A 168 19.01 -20.40 -17.71
C ASN A 168 18.00 -21.06 -18.67
N SER A 169 18.30 -21.04 -19.98
CA SER A 169 17.49 -21.60 -21.07
C SER A 169 17.21 -23.11 -20.95
N LYS A 170 17.95 -23.82 -20.10
CA LYS A 170 17.75 -25.24 -19.77
C LYS A 170 16.99 -25.42 -18.46
N ALA A 171 16.36 -24.37 -17.93
CA ALA A 171 15.69 -24.32 -16.63
C ALA A 171 16.55 -24.93 -15.51
N ARG A 172 17.83 -24.53 -15.46
CA ARG A 172 18.73 -24.77 -14.34
C ARG A 172 18.91 -23.46 -13.59
N PHE A 173 18.92 -23.54 -12.26
CA PHE A 173 19.07 -22.36 -11.43
C PHE A 173 20.46 -21.72 -11.59
N LEU A 174 20.47 -20.40 -11.64
CA LEU A 174 21.67 -19.57 -11.70
C LEU A 174 22.27 -19.39 -10.29
N PRO A 175 23.58 -19.13 -10.19
CA PRO A 175 24.20 -18.80 -8.90
C PRO A 175 23.68 -17.45 -8.38
N ILE A 176 23.52 -17.34 -7.06
CA ILE A 176 23.33 -16.06 -6.37
C ILE A 176 24.49 -15.13 -6.71
N GLY A 177 24.22 -13.83 -6.87
CA GLY A 177 25.15 -12.81 -7.35
C GLY A 177 25.13 -12.63 -8.88
N THR A 178 24.36 -13.44 -9.61
CA THR A 178 24.18 -13.25 -11.06
C THR A 178 23.61 -11.85 -11.34
N ALA A 179 24.19 -11.12 -12.30
CA ALA A 179 23.74 -9.79 -12.65
C ALA A 179 22.30 -9.79 -13.21
N VAL A 180 21.54 -8.75 -12.85
CA VAL A 180 20.21 -8.45 -13.38
C VAL A 180 20.27 -7.15 -14.16
N LEU A 181 19.73 -7.17 -15.38
CA LEU A 181 19.85 -6.11 -16.38
C LEU A 181 18.49 -5.45 -16.64
N GLN A 182 18.50 -4.13 -16.82
CA GLN A 182 17.35 -3.38 -17.33
C GLN A 182 17.82 -2.45 -18.46
N PRO A 183 17.46 -2.73 -19.73
CA PRO A 183 16.54 -3.80 -20.16
C PRO A 183 17.19 -5.20 -20.19
N GLY A 184 16.40 -6.25 -20.46
CA GLY A 184 16.89 -7.61 -20.68
C GLY A 184 17.61 -7.76 -22.02
N THR A 185 18.35 -8.87 -22.21
CA THR A 185 19.19 -9.10 -23.40
C THR A 185 18.41 -9.35 -24.68
N TYR A 186 17.15 -9.82 -24.58
CA TYR A 186 16.25 -9.87 -25.74
C TYR A 186 15.93 -8.48 -26.29
N ASP A 187 16.07 -7.45 -25.45
CA ASP A 187 15.80 -6.04 -25.76
C ASP A 187 17.08 -5.22 -25.81
N ASP A 188 18.15 -5.87 -26.26
CA ASP A 188 19.47 -5.29 -26.47
C ASP A 188 20.15 -4.75 -25.21
N GLY A 189 19.68 -5.13 -24.02
CA GLY A 189 20.34 -4.86 -22.75
C GLY A 189 21.70 -5.57 -22.64
N THR A 190 22.65 -4.91 -21.99
CA THR A 190 24.04 -5.35 -21.86
C THR A 190 24.49 -5.38 -20.40
N ILE A 191 25.70 -5.86 -20.11
CA ILE A 191 26.22 -5.85 -18.73
C ILE A 191 26.37 -4.43 -18.15
N GLN A 192 26.47 -3.42 -19.02
CA GLN A 192 26.48 -2.00 -18.67
C GLN A 192 25.12 -1.53 -18.14
N ASP A 193 24.06 -2.27 -18.43
CA ASP A 193 22.68 -2.00 -17.99
C ASP A 193 22.32 -2.72 -16.68
N LYS A 194 23.33 -3.23 -15.96
CA LYS A 194 23.14 -3.87 -14.67
C LYS A 194 22.45 -2.94 -13.66
N VAL A 195 21.36 -3.42 -13.08
CA VAL A 195 20.57 -2.74 -12.06
C VAL A 195 20.51 -3.47 -10.73
N GLY A 196 20.90 -4.74 -10.70
CA GLY A 196 20.92 -5.52 -9.47
C GLY A 196 21.68 -6.83 -9.59
N GLU A 197 21.65 -7.60 -8.51
CA GLU A 197 22.23 -8.94 -8.40
C GLU A 197 21.24 -9.90 -7.78
N LEU A 198 21.02 -11.05 -8.41
CA LEU A 198 20.14 -12.11 -7.90
C LEU A 198 20.53 -12.46 -6.47
N CYS A 199 19.64 -12.29 -5.50
CA CYS A 199 19.93 -12.55 -4.09
C CYS A 199 19.17 -13.77 -3.53
N LYS A 200 17.94 -14.02 -3.99
CA LYS A 200 17.10 -15.11 -3.50
C LYS A 200 16.04 -15.50 -4.52
N TYR A 201 15.63 -16.76 -4.52
CA TYR A 201 14.52 -17.26 -5.32
C TYR A 201 13.80 -18.40 -4.64
N ILE A 202 12.53 -18.60 -5.00
CA ILE A 202 11.75 -19.76 -4.58
C ILE A 202 12.11 -20.93 -5.51
N LYS A 203 12.70 -21.99 -4.94
CA LYS A 203 13.15 -23.14 -5.72
C LYS A 203 11.97 -23.94 -6.27
N ILE A 204 11.92 -24.04 -7.59
CA ILE A 204 10.97 -24.89 -8.33
C ILE A 204 11.51 -26.32 -8.45
N THR A 205 10.67 -27.28 -8.07
CA THR A 205 10.87 -28.71 -8.23
C THR A 205 10.14 -29.19 -9.48
N PHE A 206 10.91 -29.62 -10.49
CA PHE A 206 10.37 -30.11 -11.76
C PHE A 206 9.86 -31.56 -11.67
N GLY A 207 8.92 -31.91 -12.55
CA GLY A 207 8.31 -33.23 -12.66
C GLY A 207 7.10 -33.44 -11.75
N PRO A 208 6.56 -34.68 -11.71
CA PRO A 208 5.26 -34.99 -11.12
C PRO A 208 5.20 -34.87 -9.59
N LYS A 209 6.35 -34.90 -8.92
CA LYS A 209 6.44 -34.88 -7.44
C LYS A 209 6.64 -33.46 -6.89
N GLY A 210 6.84 -32.46 -7.75
CA GLY A 210 7.03 -31.08 -7.34
C GLY A 210 5.75 -30.48 -6.78
N LYS A 211 5.81 -29.92 -5.57
CA LYS A 211 4.75 -29.10 -4.99
C LYS A 211 5.20 -27.64 -4.98
N ASN A 212 4.97 -26.96 -6.09
CA ASN A 212 5.35 -25.57 -6.26
C ASN A 212 4.14 -24.67 -6.02
N TYR A 213 4.37 -23.51 -5.42
CA TYR A 213 3.32 -22.53 -5.13
C TYR A 213 3.58 -21.16 -5.74
N ALA A 214 4.85 -20.86 -6.06
CA ALA A 214 5.25 -19.60 -6.64
C ALA A 214 6.49 -19.77 -7.53
N ASP A 215 6.51 -19.02 -8.62
CA ASP A 215 7.67 -18.75 -9.45
C ASP A 215 8.10 -17.30 -9.19
N ALA A 216 9.05 -17.10 -8.28
CA ALA A 216 9.47 -15.76 -7.89
C ALA A 216 10.91 -15.71 -7.43
N ALA A 217 11.56 -14.58 -7.72
CA ALA A 217 12.91 -14.26 -7.31
C ALA A 217 13.03 -12.77 -7.01
N ILE A 218 14.03 -12.46 -6.20
CA ILE A 218 14.46 -11.10 -5.91
C ILE A 218 15.93 -10.92 -6.25
N ALA A 219 16.25 -9.71 -6.71
CA ALA A 219 17.61 -9.23 -6.89
C ALA A 219 17.84 -7.97 -6.05
N LYS A 220 18.97 -7.88 -5.36
CA LYS A 220 19.34 -6.67 -4.60
C LYS A 220 19.64 -5.55 -5.60
N VAL A 221 19.02 -4.38 -5.41
CA VAL A 221 19.24 -3.21 -6.27
C VAL A 221 20.66 -2.68 -6.05
N THR A 222 21.36 -2.33 -7.14
CA THR A 222 22.74 -1.80 -7.11
C THR A 222 22.86 -0.38 -7.68
N ILE A 223 21.74 0.28 -7.96
CA ILE A 223 21.69 1.66 -8.47
C ILE A 223 20.90 2.56 -7.51
N GLY A 224 21.07 3.88 -7.61
CA GLY A 224 20.38 4.85 -6.75
C GLY A 224 19.08 5.43 -7.30
N ASP A 225 18.69 5.08 -8.52
CA ASP A 225 17.59 5.72 -9.26
C ASP A 225 16.46 4.73 -9.57
N TYR A 226 15.47 4.66 -8.68
CA TYR A 226 14.39 3.67 -8.68
C TYR A 226 13.13 4.18 -7.96
N LEU A 227 11.98 3.56 -8.23
CA LEU A 227 10.69 3.88 -7.62
C LEU A 227 10.12 2.65 -6.90
N ILE A 228 10.06 2.68 -5.57
CA ILE A 228 9.50 1.61 -4.74
C ILE A 228 7.98 1.58 -4.91
N GLY A 229 7.41 0.39 -5.13
CA GLY A 229 5.96 0.19 -5.23
C GLY A 229 5.29 0.79 -6.48
N GLU A 230 6.04 1.47 -7.36
CA GLU A 230 5.50 2.09 -8.57
C GLU A 230 5.61 1.16 -9.79
N VAL A 231 4.62 1.27 -10.67
CA VAL A 231 4.51 0.48 -11.90
C VAL A 231 4.13 1.39 -13.07
N LEU A 232 4.74 1.17 -14.24
CA LEU A 232 4.49 1.99 -15.43
C LEU A 232 3.04 1.84 -15.92
N GLY A 233 2.36 2.97 -16.09
CA GLY A 233 0.97 3.09 -16.56
C GLY A 233 0.79 2.83 -18.05
N SER A 234 -0.47 2.86 -18.49
CA SER A 234 -0.87 2.54 -19.88
C SER A 234 -0.40 3.56 -20.91
N ASP A 235 -0.12 4.79 -20.50
CA ASP A 235 0.43 5.86 -21.34
C ASP A 235 1.96 5.81 -21.48
N ASN A 236 2.60 4.86 -20.79
CA ASN A 236 4.05 4.72 -20.69
C ASN A 236 4.77 5.98 -20.18
N GLN A 237 4.08 6.88 -19.49
CA GLN A 237 4.66 8.12 -18.97
C GLN A 237 4.36 8.33 -17.49
N ASN A 238 3.14 8.03 -17.07
CA ASN A 238 2.75 8.09 -15.66
C ASN A 238 2.89 6.71 -15.04
N THR A 239 3.21 6.65 -13.76
CA THR A 239 3.18 5.41 -12.99
C THR A 239 1.88 5.28 -12.20
N TYR A 240 1.71 4.16 -11.53
CA TYR A 240 0.73 4.00 -10.47
C TYR A 240 1.32 3.12 -9.36
N THR A 241 0.87 3.38 -8.14
CA THR A 241 1.34 2.65 -6.96
C THR A 241 0.59 1.32 -6.80
N ILE A 242 1.34 0.27 -6.52
CA ILE A 242 0.87 -0.97 -5.89
C ILE A 242 1.45 -1.02 -4.48
N SER A 243 0.60 -0.99 -3.47
CA SER A 243 1.03 -1.08 -2.07
C SER A 243 0.07 -1.91 -1.23
N GLY A 244 0.63 -2.68 -0.31
CA GLY A 244 -0.11 -3.68 0.44
C GLY A 244 -0.54 -4.87 -0.42
N VAL A 245 -1.28 -5.78 0.19
CA VAL A 245 -1.68 -7.06 -0.41
C VAL A 245 -3.17 -7.25 -0.33
N THR A 246 -3.72 -7.99 -1.30
CA THR A 246 -5.10 -8.46 -1.25
C THR A 246 -5.24 -9.84 -1.85
N GLU A 247 -6.23 -10.59 -1.37
CA GLU A 247 -6.71 -11.77 -2.08
C GLU A 247 -7.81 -11.38 -3.09
N VAL A 248 -8.11 -12.30 -4.00
CA VAL A 248 -9.13 -12.13 -5.03
C VAL A 248 -10.10 -13.30 -5.01
N ASN A 249 -11.31 -13.08 -5.52
CA ASN A 249 -12.35 -14.06 -5.73
C ASN A 249 -12.62 -14.26 -7.24
N VAL A 250 -13.26 -15.37 -7.60
CA VAL A 250 -13.77 -15.56 -8.95
C VAL A 250 -14.75 -14.43 -9.29
N GLY A 251 -14.58 -13.82 -10.47
CA GLY A 251 -15.36 -12.66 -10.91
C GLY A 251 -14.70 -11.31 -10.63
N ASP A 252 -13.67 -11.24 -9.79
CA ASP A 252 -12.92 -10.00 -9.58
C ASP A 252 -12.19 -9.57 -10.86
N LEU A 253 -12.18 -8.27 -11.13
CA LEU A 253 -11.32 -7.66 -12.14
C LEU A 253 -9.93 -7.43 -11.52
N VAL A 254 -8.89 -7.83 -12.24
CA VAL A 254 -7.50 -7.59 -11.88
C VAL A 254 -6.76 -6.91 -13.02
N ARG A 255 -5.72 -6.16 -12.68
CA ARG A 255 -4.86 -5.43 -13.61
C ARG A 255 -3.43 -5.94 -13.53
N LYS A 256 -2.69 -5.91 -14.62
CA LYS A 256 -1.24 -6.11 -14.64
C LYS A 256 -0.55 -5.07 -15.49
N SER A 257 0.74 -4.83 -15.26
CA SER A 257 1.62 -4.08 -16.18
C SER A 257 2.81 -4.91 -16.60
N GLY A 258 2.97 -5.12 -17.91
CA GLY A 258 3.97 -6.01 -18.47
C GLY A 258 4.80 -5.35 -19.56
N ARG A 259 6.02 -5.87 -19.75
CA ARG A 259 6.95 -5.44 -20.81
C ARG A 259 6.28 -5.51 -22.20
N THR A 260 5.56 -6.59 -22.49
CA THR A 260 5.09 -6.90 -23.84
C THR A 260 3.72 -6.28 -24.11
N THR A 261 2.74 -6.54 -23.25
CA THR A 261 1.35 -6.11 -23.50
C THR A 261 0.96 -4.84 -22.75
N GLY A 262 1.89 -4.21 -22.03
CA GLY A 262 1.63 -2.99 -21.27
C GLY A 262 0.66 -3.23 -20.12
N VAL A 263 -0.26 -2.29 -19.89
CA VAL A 263 -1.30 -2.45 -18.89
C VAL A 263 -2.50 -3.18 -19.49
N THR A 264 -2.91 -4.29 -18.87
CA THR A 264 -4.11 -5.05 -19.26
C THR A 264 -4.93 -5.40 -18.03
N GLU A 265 -6.22 -5.63 -18.25
CA GLU A 265 -7.17 -5.98 -17.20
C GLU A 265 -8.03 -7.14 -17.67
N ASN A 266 -8.34 -8.08 -16.77
CA ASN A 266 -9.32 -9.12 -17.05
C ASN A 266 -9.84 -9.78 -15.77
N THR A 267 -10.81 -10.68 -15.94
CA THR A 267 -11.54 -11.27 -14.83
C THR A 267 -10.90 -12.58 -14.35
N VAL A 268 -10.85 -12.74 -13.04
CA VAL A 268 -10.45 -13.98 -12.35
C VAL A 268 -11.48 -15.08 -12.59
N THR A 269 -11.04 -16.26 -13.04
CA THR A 269 -11.88 -17.44 -13.30
C THR A 269 -11.70 -18.57 -12.31
N ASP A 270 -10.54 -18.65 -11.67
CA ASP A 270 -10.25 -19.63 -10.62
C ASP A 270 -9.24 -19.01 -9.65
N VAL A 271 -9.30 -19.39 -8.38
CA VAL A 271 -8.39 -18.92 -7.35
C VAL A 271 -7.65 -20.06 -6.66
N ASN A 272 -7.95 -21.32 -6.93
CA ASN A 272 -7.32 -22.48 -6.28
C ASN A 272 -6.83 -23.52 -7.30
N ALA A 273 -6.48 -23.07 -8.50
CA ALA A 273 -6.13 -23.94 -9.61
C ALA A 273 -4.83 -24.70 -9.33
N THR A 274 -4.77 -25.95 -9.81
CA THR A 274 -3.52 -26.71 -9.92
C THR A 274 -3.20 -26.89 -11.40
N VAL A 275 -2.05 -26.39 -11.83
CA VAL A 275 -1.67 -26.34 -13.24
C VAL A 275 -0.31 -26.97 -13.50
N LYS A 276 -0.15 -27.58 -14.67
CA LYS A 276 1.13 -28.06 -15.19
C LYS A 276 1.72 -27.01 -16.12
N VAL A 277 2.91 -26.52 -15.80
CA VAL A 277 3.61 -25.46 -16.54
C VAL A 277 4.89 -26.02 -17.18
N TRP A 278 5.09 -25.73 -18.46
CA TRP A 278 6.27 -26.13 -19.21
C TRP A 278 7.27 -24.97 -19.30
N TYR A 279 8.51 -25.23 -18.92
CA TYR A 279 9.63 -24.28 -18.97
C TYR A 279 10.57 -24.53 -20.16
N SER A 280 10.51 -25.74 -20.72
CA SER A 280 11.18 -26.11 -21.96
C SER A 280 10.46 -27.30 -22.59
N GLN A 281 10.93 -27.77 -23.75
CA GLN A 281 10.38 -28.95 -24.41
C GLN A 281 10.36 -30.22 -23.54
N SER A 282 11.26 -30.32 -22.55
CA SER A 282 11.40 -31.51 -21.70
C SER A 282 11.25 -31.25 -20.20
N LYS A 283 11.16 -29.98 -19.77
CA LYS A 283 11.02 -29.62 -18.36
C LYS A 283 9.69 -28.94 -18.08
N TRP A 284 9.00 -29.50 -17.09
CA TRP A 284 7.73 -28.99 -16.61
C TRP A 284 7.63 -29.16 -15.09
N ALA A 285 6.74 -28.40 -14.46
CA ALA A 285 6.49 -28.44 -13.03
C ALA A 285 4.97 -28.29 -12.75
N VAL A 286 4.52 -28.82 -11.61
CA VAL A 286 3.13 -28.63 -11.13
C VAL A 286 3.10 -27.48 -10.14
N PHE A 287 2.19 -26.54 -10.35
CA PHE A 287 1.91 -25.41 -9.46
C PHE A 287 0.53 -25.57 -8.84
N TYR A 288 0.44 -25.42 -7.53
CA TYR A 288 -0.77 -25.57 -6.73
C TYR A 288 -1.22 -24.22 -6.18
N ASP A 289 -2.52 -24.06 -5.97
CA ASP A 289 -3.12 -22.86 -5.39
C ASP A 289 -2.83 -21.58 -6.20
N GLN A 290 -3.04 -21.67 -7.52
CA GLN A 290 -2.83 -20.59 -8.47
C GLN A 290 -4.13 -19.85 -8.80
N ILE A 291 -3.99 -18.59 -9.20
CA ILE A 291 -5.10 -17.80 -9.73
C ILE A 291 -5.09 -17.92 -11.27
N LEU A 292 -6.26 -18.15 -11.86
CA LEU A 292 -6.47 -18.10 -13.30
C LEU A 292 -7.24 -16.84 -13.68
N VAL A 293 -6.79 -16.18 -14.74
CA VAL A 293 -7.40 -14.95 -15.29
C VAL A 293 -7.70 -15.19 -16.77
N LYS A 294 -8.83 -14.69 -17.28
CA LYS A 294 -9.18 -14.85 -18.71
C LYS A 294 -8.15 -14.17 -19.62
N GLN A 295 -7.91 -14.74 -20.80
CA GLN A 295 -7.25 -14.02 -21.89
C GLN A 295 -8.24 -13.09 -22.64
N PRO A 296 -7.77 -12.01 -23.29
CA PRO A 296 -6.39 -11.52 -23.30
C PRO A 296 -6.03 -10.80 -21.98
N PHE A 297 -4.93 -11.20 -21.36
CA PHE A 297 -4.40 -10.63 -20.13
C PHE A 297 -2.87 -10.59 -20.12
N LEU A 298 -2.18 -11.61 -20.65
CA LEU A 298 -0.72 -11.60 -20.79
C LEU A 298 -0.29 -12.31 -22.07
N ASP A 299 0.92 -11.99 -22.53
CA ASP A 299 1.62 -12.72 -23.59
C ASP A 299 3.09 -13.00 -23.19
N SER A 300 3.83 -13.71 -24.04
CA SER A 300 5.25 -13.99 -23.88
C SER A 300 6.04 -12.70 -23.60
N GLY A 301 6.86 -12.72 -22.55
CA GLY A 301 7.63 -11.57 -22.06
C GLY A 301 6.94 -10.79 -20.92
N ASP A 302 5.65 -11.00 -20.66
CA ASP A 302 4.97 -10.43 -19.48
C ASP A 302 5.24 -11.22 -18.18
N SER A 303 5.99 -12.33 -18.25
CA SER A 303 6.43 -13.07 -17.07
C SER A 303 7.13 -12.13 -16.08
N GLY A 304 6.61 -12.08 -14.86
CA GLY A 304 7.10 -11.22 -13.79
C GLY A 304 6.28 -9.95 -13.61
N SER A 305 5.27 -9.71 -14.45
CA SER A 305 4.35 -8.57 -14.28
C SER A 305 3.64 -8.65 -12.93
N PRO A 306 3.57 -7.54 -12.17
CA PRO A 306 2.77 -7.49 -10.96
C PRO A 306 1.30 -7.47 -11.36
N VAL A 307 0.49 -8.21 -10.61
CA VAL A 307 -0.97 -8.20 -10.72
C VAL A 307 -1.53 -7.51 -9.50
N ASP A 308 -2.41 -6.54 -9.71
CA ASP A 308 -3.09 -5.78 -8.67
C ASP A 308 -4.62 -5.85 -8.79
N LYS A 309 -5.26 -5.63 -7.65
CA LYS A 309 -6.67 -5.29 -7.54
C LYS A 309 -6.76 -4.04 -6.68
N ASP A 310 -7.33 -2.98 -7.24
CA ASP A 310 -7.50 -1.69 -6.57
C ASP A 310 -6.19 -1.12 -5.99
N GLY A 311 -5.06 -1.33 -6.68
CA GLY A 311 -3.74 -0.88 -6.24
C GLY A 311 -3.11 -1.73 -5.12
N LYS A 312 -3.66 -2.92 -4.83
CA LYS A 312 -3.10 -3.87 -3.87
C LYS A 312 -2.57 -5.11 -4.58
N PHE A 313 -1.41 -5.59 -4.16
CA PHE A 313 -0.72 -6.70 -4.80
C PHE A 313 -1.46 -8.03 -4.61
N VAL A 314 -1.79 -8.66 -5.73
CA VAL A 314 -2.42 -9.98 -5.82
C VAL A 314 -1.39 -11.07 -6.06
N GLY A 315 -0.36 -10.78 -6.86
CA GLY A 315 0.61 -11.78 -7.27
C GLY A 315 1.47 -11.42 -8.48
N LEU A 316 2.19 -12.40 -9.00
CA LEU A 316 2.97 -12.27 -10.24
C LEU A 316 2.37 -13.15 -11.34
N ALA A 317 2.13 -12.56 -12.52
CA ALA A 317 1.83 -13.31 -13.73
C ALA A 317 3.08 -14.08 -14.19
N PHE A 318 2.96 -15.38 -14.48
CA PHE A 318 4.14 -16.21 -14.79
C PHE A 318 3.97 -17.24 -15.91
N ALA A 319 2.74 -17.56 -16.27
CA ALA A 319 2.44 -18.54 -17.32
C ALA A 319 1.07 -18.26 -17.94
N GLY A 320 0.81 -18.82 -19.12
CA GLY A 320 -0.48 -18.69 -19.78
C GLY A 320 -0.64 -19.61 -20.98
N SER A 321 -1.84 -19.61 -21.54
CA SER A 321 -2.22 -20.24 -22.80
C SER A 321 -3.06 -19.25 -23.62
N SER A 322 -3.62 -19.71 -24.73
CA SER A 322 -4.57 -18.92 -25.52
C SER A 322 -5.88 -18.59 -24.80
N SER A 323 -6.22 -19.29 -23.71
CA SER A 323 -7.49 -19.12 -23.00
C SER A 323 -7.36 -18.56 -21.59
N VAL A 324 -6.24 -18.81 -20.91
CA VAL A 324 -6.04 -18.42 -19.51
C VAL A 324 -4.62 -17.91 -19.26
N ALA A 325 -4.52 -16.94 -18.36
CA ALA A 325 -3.30 -16.51 -17.71
C ALA A 325 -3.24 -17.11 -16.30
N VAL A 326 -2.02 -17.36 -15.80
CA VAL A 326 -1.77 -17.95 -14.48
C VAL A 326 -0.94 -16.99 -13.64
N VAL A 327 -1.40 -16.77 -12.41
CA VAL A 327 -0.81 -15.83 -11.45
C VAL A 327 -0.46 -16.57 -10.16
N CYS A 328 0.79 -16.43 -9.71
CA CYS A 328 1.24 -16.89 -8.40
C CYS A 328 0.72 -15.97 -7.30
N LYS A 329 0.11 -16.52 -6.23
CA LYS A 329 -0.45 -15.71 -5.14
C LYS A 329 0.62 -14.98 -4.33
N ALA A 330 0.34 -13.72 -3.98
CA ALA A 330 1.18 -12.86 -3.15
C ALA A 330 1.66 -13.56 -1.86
N LYS A 331 0.77 -14.27 -1.16
CA LYS A 331 1.10 -14.95 0.12
C LYS A 331 2.30 -15.90 0.02
N TYR A 332 2.45 -16.64 -1.09
CA TYR A 332 3.56 -17.58 -1.26
C TYR A 332 4.85 -16.87 -1.65
N ILE A 333 4.74 -15.80 -2.43
CA ILE A 333 5.86 -14.96 -2.87
C ILE A 333 6.47 -14.25 -1.66
N ILE A 334 5.64 -13.57 -0.89
CA ILE A 334 6.04 -12.79 0.28
C ILE A 334 6.67 -13.68 1.33
N ASN A 335 6.02 -14.79 1.69
CA ASN A 335 6.55 -15.72 2.69
C ASN A 335 7.83 -16.41 2.20
N GLY A 336 7.90 -16.79 0.92
CA GLY A 336 9.05 -17.48 0.35
C GLY A 336 10.29 -16.59 0.23
N LEU A 337 10.10 -15.30 -0.07
CA LEU A 337 11.19 -14.36 -0.28
C LEU A 337 11.53 -13.52 0.96
N GLY A 338 10.58 -13.27 1.85
CA GLY A 338 10.78 -12.46 3.06
C GLY A 338 10.75 -10.95 2.79
N ILE A 339 9.89 -10.51 1.89
CA ILE A 339 9.75 -9.10 1.43
C ILE A 339 8.43 -8.48 1.91
N ARG A 340 8.28 -7.16 1.74
CA ARG A 340 7.02 -6.44 2.01
C ARG A 340 6.57 -5.68 0.76
N ILE A 341 5.26 -5.51 0.62
CA ILE A 341 4.60 -4.75 -0.46
C ILE A 341 3.73 -3.68 0.18
#